data_AF-A0A2V9JW61-F1
#
_entry.id   AF-A0A2V9JW61-F1
#
_cell.length_a   1.000
_cell.length_b   1.000
_cell.length_c   1.000
_cell.angle_alpha   90.00
_cell.angle_beta   90.00
_cell.angle_gamma   90.00
#
_symmetry.space_group_name_H-M   'P 1'
#
loop_
_entity.id
_entity.type
_entity.pdbx_description
1 polymer ?
#
loop_
_entity_poly.entity_id
_entity_poly.type
_entity_poly.pdbx_seq_one_letter_code
_entity_poly.pdbx_strand_id
1 'polypeptide(L)'
;MPDQIGFGRSDKPFLNYRVGTLVDFLDGLFRELKLERASLVGSSLGGWTAAAFALAHPEKVARLALVGSAGFALAPDFDPRALNALNPSTLEGARALLSSVFYNRETFASAAASEQLLARHATAGDGYTIQRFVESIARREDVLDNRLSALKAPTLILWGREDALTPLALAERFKREIAGAELVVIDKCGHVPQLEKPAESNAALLGFLGGSAPPGAALRQAPGDRPNVLWILGELRAVMERRMKECNDREEIPGEPR
;
A
#
# COMPACT_ATOMS: atom_id res chain seq x y z
N MET A 1 9.49 10.01 -1.08
CA MET A 1 8.65 9.02 -0.38
C MET A 1 9.17 8.93 1.04
N PRO A 2 8.43 9.42 2.04
CA PRO A 2 8.84 9.35 3.44
C PRO A 2 8.67 7.93 3.98
N ASP A 3 9.55 7.52 4.88
CA ASP A 3 9.27 6.40 5.77
C ASP A 3 8.33 6.91 6.87
N GLN A 4 7.24 6.18 7.13
CA GLN A 4 6.29 6.57 8.18
C GLN A 4 6.91 6.48 9.57
N ILE A 5 6.45 7.30 10.51
CA ILE A 5 6.87 7.19 11.91
C ILE A 5 6.67 5.76 12.43
N GLY A 6 7.67 5.22 13.12
CA GLY A 6 7.65 3.83 13.59
C GLY A 6 8.17 2.80 12.58
N PHE A 7 8.50 3.20 11.35
CA PHE A 7 8.93 2.32 10.26
C PHE A 7 10.21 2.79 9.58
N GLY A 8 10.87 1.89 8.83
CA GLY A 8 11.98 2.20 7.95
C GLY A 8 13.13 2.89 8.66
N ARG A 9 13.55 4.03 8.12
CA ARG A 9 14.60 4.88 8.69
C ARG A 9 14.06 6.00 9.59
N SER A 10 12.75 6.13 9.71
CA SER A 10 12.14 7.08 10.63
C SER A 10 12.26 6.60 12.07
N ASP A 11 12.18 7.56 12.99
CA ASP A 11 12.23 7.30 14.43
C ASP A 11 11.11 6.36 14.86
N LYS A 12 11.39 5.57 15.89
CA LYS A 12 10.46 4.57 16.45
C LYS A 12 10.20 4.82 17.94
N PRO A 13 9.71 6.02 18.33
CA PRO A 13 9.39 6.30 19.72
C PRO A 13 8.31 5.35 20.26
N PHE A 14 8.27 5.15 21.58
CA PHE A 14 7.21 4.37 22.22
C PHE A 14 5.89 5.14 22.26
N LEU A 15 5.19 5.18 21.13
CA LEU A 15 3.89 5.81 20.97
C LEU A 15 2.76 4.77 21.03
N ASN A 16 1.52 5.26 21.11
CA ASN A 16 0.35 4.45 20.76
C ASN A 16 0.16 4.51 19.24
N TYR A 17 0.73 3.55 18.50
CA TYR A 17 0.63 3.54 17.05
C TYR A 17 -0.76 3.07 16.60
N ARG A 18 -1.45 3.96 15.89
CA ARG A 18 -2.73 3.78 15.22
C ARG A 18 -2.76 4.66 13.97
N VAL A 19 -3.78 4.55 13.13
CA VAL A 19 -3.84 5.36 11.90
C VAL A 19 -3.92 6.85 12.19
N GLY A 20 -4.60 7.26 13.26
CA GLY A 20 -4.57 8.66 13.72
C GLY A 20 -3.15 9.18 13.95
N THR A 21 -2.26 8.37 14.53
CA THR A 21 -0.85 8.73 14.74
C THR A 21 -0.11 8.96 13.42
N LEU A 22 -0.40 8.16 12.38
CA LEU A 22 0.19 8.35 11.05
C LEU A 22 -0.39 9.56 10.32
N VAL A 23 -1.67 9.88 10.53
CA VAL A 23 -2.32 11.10 10.02
C VAL A 23 -1.66 12.33 10.63
N ASP A 24 -1.46 12.35 11.95
CA ASP A 24 -0.80 13.46 12.65
C ASP A 24 0.64 13.68 12.17
N PHE A 25 1.38 12.59 11.94
CA PHE A 25 2.73 12.64 11.37
C PHE A 25 2.73 13.18 9.94
N LEU A 26 1.79 12.72 9.09
CA LEU A 26 1.67 13.21 7.72
C LEU A 26 1.31 14.71 7.68
N ASP A 27 0.45 15.18 8.58
CA ASP A 27 0.14 16.60 8.72
C ASP A 27 1.37 17.41 9.16
N GLY A 28 2.16 16.87 10.09
CA GLY A 28 3.46 17.41 10.47
C GLY A 28 4.42 17.54 9.29
N LEU A 29 4.50 16.50 8.45
CA LEU A 29 5.31 16.51 7.25
C LEU A 29 4.85 17.55 6.23
N PHE A 30 3.53 17.71 6.03
CA PHE A 30 2.97 18.77 5.19
C PHE A 30 3.41 20.16 5.67
N ARG A 31 3.35 20.43 6.98
CA ARG A 31 3.81 21.69 7.56
C ARG A 31 5.30 21.92 7.34
N GLU A 32 6.13 20.91 7.62
CA GLU A 32 7.59 21.01 7.50
C GLU A 32 8.03 21.26 6.06
N LEU A 33 7.43 20.53 5.11
CA LEU A 33 7.70 20.69 3.68
C LEU A 33 6.96 21.88 3.05
N LYS A 34 6.16 22.62 3.83
CA LYS A 34 5.33 23.75 3.39
C LYS A 34 4.43 23.38 2.21
N LEU A 35 3.87 22.17 2.26
CA LEU A 35 2.90 21.69 1.29
C LEU A 35 1.51 22.21 1.67
N GLU A 36 0.93 23.04 0.81
CA GLU A 36 -0.45 23.47 0.97
C GLU A 36 -1.43 22.39 0.49
N ARG A 37 -1.09 21.73 -0.62
CA ARG A 37 -1.93 20.72 -1.26
C ARG A 37 -1.11 19.73 -2.09
N ALA A 38 -1.42 18.44 -2.02
CA ALA A 38 -0.72 17.40 -2.80
C ALA A 38 -1.63 16.23 -3.21
N SER A 39 -1.23 15.49 -4.24
CA SER A 39 -1.85 14.19 -4.54
C SER A 39 -1.24 13.11 -3.65
N LEU A 40 -2.09 12.28 -3.05
CA LEU A 40 -1.67 11.21 -2.15
C LEU A 40 -1.90 9.86 -2.80
N VAL A 41 -0.86 9.02 -2.83
CA VAL A 41 -0.95 7.62 -3.22
C VAL A 41 -0.56 6.77 -2.03
N GLY A 42 -1.50 5.98 -1.52
CA GLY A 42 -1.31 5.13 -0.35
C GLY A 42 -1.59 3.67 -0.67
N SER A 43 -0.69 2.78 -0.25
CA SER A 43 -0.89 1.33 -0.38
C SER A 43 -1.14 0.66 0.96
N SER A 44 -2.12 -0.25 1.05
CA SER A 44 -2.44 -0.99 2.27
C SER A 44 -2.70 -0.07 3.48
N LEU A 45 -1.93 -0.19 4.57
CA LEU A 45 -1.96 0.73 5.72
C LEU A 45 -1.73 2.20 5.30
N GLY A 46 -0.89 2.44 4.30
CA GLY A 46 -0.68 3.76 3.72
C GLY A 46 -1.91 4.30 3.00
N GLY A 47 -2.71 3.41 2.38
CA GLY A 47 -4.01 3.75 1.79
C GLY A 47 -5.03 4.15 2.84
N TRP A 48 -5.11 3.39 3.94
CA TRP A 48 -5.95 3.74 5.10
C TRP A 48 -5.55 5.11 5.66
N THR A 49 -4.25 5.32 5.86
CA THR A 49 -3.70 6.60 6.32
C THR A 49 -4.05 7.73 5.37
N ALA A 50 -3.88 7.55 4.06
CA ALA A 50 -4.17 8.57 3.06
C ALA A 50 -5.68 8.92 3.01
N ALA A 51 -6.55 7.92 3.10
CA ALA A 51 -8.00 8.14 3.16
C ALA A 51 -8.42 8.86 4.46
N ALA A 52 -7.88 8.44 5.60
CA ALA A 52 -8.13 9.10 6.89
C ALA A 52 -7.62 10.55 6.89
N PHE A 53 -6.44 10.81 6.32
CA PHE A 53 -5.89 12.15 6.15
C PHE A 53 -6.77 13.01 5.23
N ALA A 54 -7.23 12.45 4.10
CA ALA A 54 -8.12 13.16 3.17
C ALA A 54 -9.49 13.48 3.78
N LEU A 55 -9.97 12.68 4.74
CA LEU A 55 -11.16 12.98 5.53
C LEU A 55 -10.91 14.11 6.55
N ALA A 56 -9.74 14.14 7.18
CA ALA A 56 -9.39 15.12 8.20
C ALA A 56 -8.96 16.49 7.62
N HIS A 57 -8.32 16.48 6.45
CA HIS A 57 -7.73 17.64 5.78
C HIS A 57 -8.11 17.68 4.30
N PRO A 58 -9.40 17.77 3.94
CA PRO A 58 -9.86 17.70 2.56
C PRO A 58 -9.26 18.80 1.67
N GLU A 59 -8.93 19.96 2.24
CA GLU A 59 -8.29 21.08 1.55
C GLU A 59 -6.86 20.76 1.09
N LYS A 60 -6.17 19.86 1.79
CA LYS A 60 -4.77 19.49 1.52
C LYS A 60 -4.60 18.39 0.48
N VAL A 61 -5.69 17.77 0.03
CA VAL A 61 -5.64 16.62 -0.88
C VAL A 61 -6.15 17.01 -2.28
N ALA A 62 -5.26 16.90 -3.27
CA ALA A 62 -5.58 17.19 -4.67
C ALA A 62 -6.32 16.02 -5.34
N ARG A 63 -5.76 14.83 -5.19
CA ARG A 63 -6.26 13.55 -5.68
C ARG A 63 -5.82 12.46 -4.70
N LEU A 64 -6.61 11.40 -4.60
CA LEU A 64 -6.33 10.26 -3.72
C LEU A 64 -6.24 8.98 -4.56
N ALA A 65 -5.20 8.19 -4.40
CA ALA A 65 -5.11 6.86 -4.97
C ALA A 65 -4.91 5.82 -3.86
N LEU A 66 -5.82 4.84 -3.83
CA LEU A 66 -5.89 3.76 -2.84
C LEU A 66 -5.47 2.46 -3.51
N VAL A 67 -4.30 1.93 -3.15
CA VAL A 67 -3.71 0.74 -3.78
C VAL A 67 -3.76 -0.45 -2.81
N GLY A 68 -4.67 -1.41 -3.01
CA GLY A 68 -4.83 -2.52 -2.06
C GLY A 68 -5.06 -2.03 -0.62
N SER A 69 -5.85 -0.97 -0.45
CA SER A 69 -5.98 -0.23 0.82
C SER A 69 -6.65 -1.03 1.93
N ALA A 70 -6.12 -0.92 3.14
CA ALA A 70 -6.85 -1.26 4.36
C ALA A 70 -7.85 -0.14 4.73
N GLY A 71 -8.62 -0.33 5.80
CA GLY A 71 -9.35 0.77 6.43
C GLY A 71 -10.73 0.44 7.00
N PHE A 72 -11.28 -0.72 6.68
CA PHE A 72 -12.55 -1.17 7.27
C PHE A 72 -12.32 -2.04 8.49
N ALA A 73 -13.29 -2.01 9.41
CA ALA A 73 -13.33 -2.94 10.52
C ALA A 73 -13.34 -4.38 10.02
N LEU A 74 -12.60 -5.24 10.73
CA LEU A 74 -12.65 -6.68 10.50
C LEU A 74 -14.05 -7.22 10.80
N ALA A 75 -14.42 -8.28 10.08
CA ALA A 75 -15.69 -8.96 10.29
C ALA A 75 -15.85 -9.38 11.77
N PRO A 76 -17.07 -9.37 12.33
CA PRO A 76 -17.28 -9.70 13.75
C PRO A 76 -16.77 -11.09 14.17
N ASP A 77 -16.73 -12.03 13.23
CA ASP A 77 -16.28 -13.41 13.38
C ASP A 77 -14.80 -13.63 13.02
N PHE A 78 -14.07 -12.57 12.68
CA PHE A 78 -12.64 -12.65 12.40
C PHE A 78 -11.86 -13.05 13.66
N ASP A 79 -11.04 -14.10 13.57
CA ASP A 79 -10.14 -14.51 14.65
C ASP A 79 -8.92 -13.58 14.73
N PRO A 80 -8.75 -12.78 15.80
CA PRO A 80 -7.61 -11.86 15.93
C PRO A 80 -6.24 -12.57 15.88
N ARG A 81 -6.18 -13.87 16.18
CA ARG A 81 -4.95 -14.66 16.05
C ARG A 81 -4.47 -14.76 14.60
N ALA A 82 -5.35 -14.62 13.62
CA ALA A 82 -4.98 -14.62 12.21
C ALA A 82 -4.08 -13.44 11.85
N LEU A 83 -4.28 -12.25 12.44
CA LEU A 83 -3.36 -11.12 12.26
C LEU A 83 -2.00 -11.38 12.91
N ASN A 84 -2.00 -11.94 14.13
CA ASN A 84 -0.76 -12.30 14.82
C ASN A 84 0.02 -13.38 14.06
N ALA A 85 -0.65 -14.29 13.36
CA ALA A 85 -0.01 -15.29 12.50
C ALA A 85 0.70 -14.69 11.29
N LEU A 86 0.43 -13.43 10.93
CA LEU A 86 1.15 -12.70 9.89
C LEU A 86 2.32 -11.87 10.43
N ASN A 87 2.63 -11.97 11.74
CA ASN A 87 3.70 -11.20 12.35
C ASN A 87 5.08 -11.62 11.79
N PRO A 88 5.76 -10.73 11.07
CA PRO A 88 7.02 -11.08 10.41
C PRO A 88 8.21 -11.12 11.38
N SER A 89 7.99 -10.94 12.68
CA SER A 89 8.98 -11.18 13.74
C SER A 89 9.24 -12.66 14.01
N THR A 90 8.52 -13.56 13.32
CA THR A 90 8.77 -15.01 13.32
C THR A 90 8.94 -15.49 11.87
N LEU A 91 9.68 -16.58 11.67
CA LEU A 91 9.89 -17.12 10.32
C LEU A 91 8.58 -17.62 9.69
N GLU A 92 7.73 -18.27 10.49
CA GLU A 92 6.41 -18.72 10.07
C GLU A 92 5.54 -17.55 9.65
N GLY A 93 5.46 -16.49 10.47
CA GLY A 93 4.67 -15.31 10.13
C GLY A 93 5.21 -14.52 8.94
N ALA A 94 6.54 -14.42 8.79
CA ALA A 94 7.16 -13.84 7.60
C ALA A 94 6.78 -14.61 6.34
N ARG A 95 6.80 -15.94 6.39
CA ARG A 95 6.38 -16.80 5.27
C ARG A 95 4.89 -16.66 4.97
N ALA A 96 4.05 -16.66 6.00
CA ALA A 96 2.60 -16.51 5.87
C ALA A 96 2.24 -15.15 5.26
N LEU A 97 2.90 -14.07 5.70
CA LEU A 97 2.75 -12.74 5.14
C LEU A 97 3.13 -12.71 3.66
N LEU A 98 4.33 -13.18 3.29
CA LEU A 98 4.77 -13.21 1.89
C LEU A 98 3.81 -14.03 1.01
N SER A 99 3.30 -15.16 1.52
CA SER A 99 2.35 -16.01 0.79
C SER A 99 0.99 -15.33 0.57
N SER A 100 0.64 -14.34 1.39
CA SER A 100 -0.63 -13.60 1.31
C SER A 100 -0.51 -12.32 0.48
N VAL A 101 0.71 -11.77 0.35
CA VAL A 101 0.97 -10.52 -0.39
C VAL A 101 0.96 -10.71 -1.91
N PHE A 102 1.47 -11.84 -2.41
CA PHE A 102 1.71 -12.03 -3.85
C PHE A 102 0.73 -13.02 -4.50
N TYR A 103 0.39 -12.78 -5.77
CA TYR A 103 -0.34 -13.73 -6.59
C TYR A 103 0.49 -15.01 -6.80
N ASN A 104 1.74 -14.87 -7.24
CA ASN A 104 2.63 -16.03 -7.42
C ASN A 104 3.38 -16.38 -6.13
N ARG A 105 2.70 -17.12 -5.26
CA ARG A 105 3.20 -17.49 -3.93
C ARG A 105 4.49 -18.30 -3.97
N GLU A 106 4.63 -19.22 -4.91
CA GLU A 106 5.80 -20.08 -5.02
C GLU A 106 7.05 -19.29 -5.40
N THR A 107 6.92 -18.30 -6.29
CA THR A 107 8.01 -17.41 -6.65
C THR A 107 8.42 -16.52 -5.48
N PHE A 108 7.45 -15.96 -4.75
CA PHE A 108 7.73 -14.88 -3.79
C PHE A 108 7.84 -15.28 -2.31
N ALA A 109 7.27 -16.40 -1.87
CA ALA A 109 7.32 -16.88 -0.48
C ALA A 109 8.32 -18.03 -0.25
N SER A 110 9.51 -17.94 -0.87
CA SER A 110 10.58 -18.92 -0.64
C SER A 110 11.13 -18.85 0.80
N ALA A 111 11.81 -19.90 1.24
CA ALA A 111 12.47 -19.93 2.55
C ALA A 111 13.46 -18.76 2.70
N ALA A 112 14.31 -18.54 1.70
CA ALA A 112 15.27 -17.43 1.69
C ALA A 112 14.60 -16.05 1.78
N ALA A 113 13.47 -15.85 1.10
CA ALA A 113 12.74 -14.58 1.18
C ALA A 113 12.09 -14.36 2.54
N SER A 114 11.57 -15.43 3.15
CA SER A 114 10.98 -15.40 4.49
C SER A 114 12.05 -15.09 5.55
N GLU A 115 13.22 -15.71 5.44
CA GLU A 115 14.38 -15.44 6.31
C GLU A 115 14.88 -14.00 6.15
N GLN A 116 14.96 -13.49 4.92
CA GLN A 116 15.36 -12.10 4.67
C GLN A 116 14.35 -11.11 5.23
N LEU A 117 13.05 -11.37 5.10
CA LEU A 117 12.02 -10.53 5.67
C LEU A 117 12.12 -10.50 7.20
N LEU A 118 12.22 -11.68 7.83
CA LEU A 118 12.42 -11.81 9.27
C LEU A 118 13.66 -11.04 9.75
N ALA A 119 14.81 -11.26 9.11
CA ALA A 119 16.06 -10.61 9.48
C ALA A 119 15.94 -9.08 9.42
N ARG A 120 15.22 -8.55 8.42
CA ARG A 120 15.00 -7.11 8.30
C ARG A 120 14.14 -6.56 9.41
N HIS A 121 13.00 -7.17 9.72
CA HIS A 121 12.17 -6.73 10.84
C HIS A 121 12.93 -6.78 12.16
N ALA A 122 13.70 -7.85 12.38
CA ALA A 122 14.58 -7.94 13.55
C ALA A 122 15.59 -6.77 13.63
N THR A 123 16.17 -6.36 12.50
CA THR A 123 17.11 -5.22 12.45
C THR A 123 16.45 -3.84 12.44
N ALA A 124 15.21 -3.72 11.97
CA ALA A 124 14.50 -2.45 11.83
C ALA A 124 14.01 -1.91 13.19
N GLY A 125 13.78 -2.80 14.16
CA GLY A 125 13.29 -2.43 15.49
C GLY A 125 11.84 -1.94 15.49
N ASP A 126 11.04 -2.38 14.51
CA ASP A 126 9.65 -1.97 14.29
C ASP A 126 8.62 -2.91 14.95
N GLY A 127 9.07 -3.97 15.64
CA GLY A 127 8.18 -4.95 16.26
C GLY A 127 7.15 -4.35 17.23
N TYR A 128 7.56 -3.34 18.03
CA TYR A 128 6.63 -2.61 18.90
C TYR A 128 5.57 -1.84 18.09
N THR A 129 5.98 -1.15 17.02
CA THR A 129 5.08 -0.45 16.10
C THR A 129 4.06 -1.42 15.50
N ILE A 130 4.52 -2.55 14.96
CA ILE A 130 3.67 -3.59 14.35
C ILE A 130 2.66 -4.11 15.38
N GLN A 131 3.12 -4.48 16.58
CA GLN A 131 2.24 -4.97 17.64
C GLN A 131 1.14 -3.96 17.98
N ARG A 132 1.48 -2.68 18.11
CA ARG A 132 0.51 -1.62 18.39
C ARG A 132 -0.51 -1.45 17.26
N PHE A 133 -0.11 -1.55 15.99
CA PHE A 133 -1.08 -1.53 14.89
C PHE A 133 -2.02 -2.73 14.91
N VAL A 134 -1.51 -3.95 15.18
CA VAL A 134 -2.37 -5.14 15.28
C VAL A 134 -3.39 -4.97 16.42
N GLU A 135 -2.96 -4.47 17.57
CA GLU A 135 -3.86 -4.17 18.69
C GLU A 135 -4.89 -3.09 18.34
N SER A 136 -4.48 -2.03 17.65
CA SER A 136 -5.34 -0.93 17.21
C SER A 136 -6.43 -1.41 16.24
N ILE A 137 -6.07 -2.28 15.28
CA ILE A 137 -7.02 -2.94 14.37
C ILE A 137 -8.02 -3.78 15.14
N ALA A 138 -7.55 -4.59 16.10
CA ALA A 138 -8.43 -5.42 16.93
C ALA A 138 -9.42 -4.59 17.76
N ARG A 139 -9.00 -3.39 18.20
CA ARG A 139 -9.86 -2.41 18.89
C ARG A 139 -10.74 -1.58 17.95
N ARG A 140 -10.61 -1.76 16.63
CA ARG A 140 -11.35 -1.03 15.58
C ARG A 140 -11.13 0.48 15.66
N GLU A 141 -9.94 0.91 16.08
CA GLU A 141 -9.59 2.32 16.13
C GLU A 141 -9.43 2.87 14.70
N ASP A 142 -9.86 4.13 14.49
CA ASP A 142 -9.67 4.89 13.24
C ASP A 142 -10.24 4.26 11.95
N VAL A 143 -11.17 3.31 12.07
CA VAL A 143 -11.82 2.68 10.91
C VAL A 143 -12.60 3.70 10.07
N LEU A 144 -12.73 3.40 8.78
CA LEU A 144 -13.35 4.26 7.77
C LEU A 144 -14.85 3.96 7.58
N ASP A 145 -15.39 2.95 8.26
CA ASP A 145 -16.78 2.54 8.18
C ASP A 145 -17.75 3.73 8.29
N ASN A 146 -18.62 3.90 7.28
CA ASN A 146 -19.62 4.96 7.19
C ASN A 146 -19.08 6.39 7.09
N ARG A 147 -17.79 6.58 6.81
CA ARG A 147 -17.15 7.92 6.72
C ARG A 147 -16.79 8.33 5.30
N LEU A 148 -16.65 7.37 4.40
CA LEU A 148 -16.07 7.58 3.07
C LEU A 148 -16.91 8.48 2.15
N SER A 149 -18.22 8.61 2.39
CA SER A 149 -19.08 9.54 1.65
C SER A 149 -18.69 11.01 1.84
N ALA A 150 -17.92 11.32 2.87
CA ALA A 150 -17.42 12.67 3.13
C ALA A 150 -16.17 13.02 2.31
N LEU A 151 -15.48 12.05 1.69
CA LEU A 151 -14.29 12.31 0.87
C LEU A 151 -14.64 13.23 -0.30
N LYS A 152 -13.81 14.27 -0.47
CA LYS A 152 -13.99 15.29 -1.52
C LYS A 152 -12.98 15.17 -2.66
N ALA A 153 -11.83 14.56 -2.41
CA ALA A 153 -10.81 14.37 -3.43
C ALA A 153 -11.29 13.37 -4.49
N PRO A 154 -11.09 13.65 -5.80
CA PRO A 154 -11.17 12.62 -6.82
C PRO A 154 -10.32 11.43 -6.39
N THR A 155 -10.87 10.23 -6.51
CA THR A 155 -10.26 9.02 -5.93
C THR A 155 -10.12 7.91 -6.98
N LEU A 156 -8.92 7.36 -7.09
CA LEU A 156 -8.64 6.10 -7.78
C LEU A 156 -8.52 4.97 -6.76
N ILE A 157 -9.13 3.83 -7.06
CA ILE A 157 -8.99 2.58 -6.36
C ILE A 157 -8.28 1.62 -7.31
N LEU A 158 -7.07 1.19 -6.95
CA LEU A 158 -6.25 0.27 -7.73
C LEU A 158 -6.07 -1.04 -6.95
N TRP A 159 -6.44 -2.17 -7.55
CA TRP A 159 -6.47 -3.43 -6.83
C TRP A 159 -5.95 -4.59 -7.68
N GLY A 160 -5.28 -5.55 -7.04
CA GLY A 160 -5.07 -6.86 -7.65
C GLY A 160 -6.30 -7.74 -7.44
N ARG A 161 -6.73 -8.47 -8.47
CA ARG A 161 -7.94 -9.33 -8.39
C ARG A 161 -7.80 -10.41 -7.33
N GLU A 162 -6.60 -10.95 -7.14
CA GLU A 162 -6.30 -12.08 -6.25
C GLU A 162 -5.64 -11.64 -4.94
N ASP A 163 -5.85 -10.39 -4.54
CA ASP A 163 -5.43 -9.88 -3.23
C ASP A 163 -6.06 -10.70 -2.09
N ALA A 164 -5.22 -11.44 -1.35
CA ALA A 164 -5.64 -12.29 -0.25
C ALA A 164 -5.59 -11.58 1.12
N LEU A 165 -4.94 -10.42 1.22
CA LEU A 165 -4.85 -9.64 2.45
C LEU A 165 -6.01 -8.65 2.57
N THR A 166 -6.30 -7.96 1.48
CA THR A 166 -7.46 -7.07 1.36
C THR A 166 -8.30 -7.51 0.18
N PRO A 167 -9.24 -8.45 0.36
CA PRO A 167 -10.01 -9.05 -0.74
C PRO A 167 -10.70 -7.99 -1.61
N LEU A 168 -10.86 -8.30 -2.90
CA LEU A 168 -11.46 -7.39 -3.91
C LEU A 168 -12.81 -6.78 -3.48
N ALA A 169 -13.59 -7.51 -2.67
CA ALA A 169 -14.83 -7.00 -2.09
C ALA A 169 -14.66 -5.68 -1.30
N LEU A 170 -13.48 -5.43 -0.72
CA LEU A 170 -13.15 -4.16 -0.08
C LEU A 170 -12.95 -3.04 -1.09
N ALA A 171 -12.32 -3.32 -2.24
CA ALA A 171 -12.21 -2.35 -3.34
C ALA A 171 -13.58 -1.95 -3.88
N GLU A 172 -14.48 -2.93 -4.04
CA GLU A 172 -15.88 -2.71 -4.42
C GLU A 172 -16.62 -1.89 -3.36
N ARG A 173 -16.36 -2.14 -2.07
CA ARG A 173 -16.91 -1.33 -0.98
C ARG A 173 -16.42 0.11 -1.04
N PHE A 174 -15.11 0.35 -1.19
CA PHE A 174 -14.56 1.69 -1.42
C PHE A 174 -15.24 2.37 -2.60
N LYS A 175 -15.39 1.68 -3.74
CA LYS A 175 -16.03 2.21 -4.95
C LYS A 175 -17.49 2.59 -4.74
N ARG A 176 -18.22 1.85 -3.90
CA ARG A 176 -19.61 2.18 -3.54
C ARG A 176 -19.71 3.37 -2.58
N GLU A 177 -18.82 3.45 -1.58
CA GLU A 177 -18.92 4.45 -0.52
C GLU A 177 -18.26 5.79 -0.88
N ILE A 178 -17.36 5.82 -1.87
CA ILE A 178 -16.70 7.05 -2.34
C ILE A 178 -17.37 7.53 -3.63
N ALA A 179 -18.06 8.67 -3.55
CA ALA A 179 -18.74 9.25 -4.70
C ALA A 179 -17.74 9.59 -5.83
N GLY A 180 -18.02 9.08 -7.03
CA GLY A 180 -17.21 9.37 -8.22
C GLY A 180 -15.84 8.69 -8.25
N ALA A 181 -15.54 7.76 -7.34
CA ALA A 181 -14.27 7.03 -7.37
C ALA A 181 -14.13 6.19 -8.64
N GLU A 182 -12.94 6.05 -9.18
CA GLU A 182 -12.61 5.12 -10.27
C GLU A 182 -12.06 3.81 -9.68
N LEU A 183 -12.41 2.66 -10.27
CA LEU A 183 -11.89 1.36 -9.85
C LEU A 183 -11.16 0.70 -11.02
N VAL A 184 -9.89 0.39 -10.82
CA VAL A 184 -9.04 -0.37 -11.73
C VAL A 184 -8.64 -1.66 -11.02
N VAL A 185 -8.95 -2.79 -11.65
CA VAL A 185 -8.61 -4.12 -11.16
C VAL A 185 -7.62 -4.75 -12.12
N ILE A 186 -6.51 -5.27 -11.61
CA ILE A 186 -5.47 -5.96 -12.37
C ILE A 186 -5.60 -7.46 -12.16
N ASP A 187 -5.76 -8.20 -13.25
CA ASP A 187 -5.86 -9.67 -13.22
C ASP A 187 -4.50 -10.32 -12.93
N LYS A 188 -4.52 -11.49 -12.28
CA LYS A 188 -3.30 -12.26 -11.91
C LYS A 188 -2.33 -11.41 -11.10
N CYS A 189 -2.87 -10.73 -10.09
CA CYS A 189 -2.17 -9.77 -9.25
C CYS A 189 -2.72 -9.81 -7.82
N GLY A 190 -1.81 -9.85 -6.84
CA GLY A 190 -2.12 -9.89 -5.41
C GLY A 190 -2.18 -8.50 -4.78
N HIS A 191 -1.69 -8.38 -3.55
CA HIS A 191 -1.83 -7.21 -2.70
C HIS A 191 -0.95 -6.02 -3.11
N VAL A 192 0.10 -6.26 -3.89
CA VAL A 192 1.09 -5.24 -4.26
C VAL A 192 1.20 -5.04 -5.79
N PRO A 193 0.14 -4.50 -6.44
CA PRO A 193 0.13 -4.26 -7.88
C PRO A 193 1.34 -3.49 -8.41
N GLN A 194 1.80 -2.49 -7.66
CA GLN A 194 2.96 -1.68 -8.00
C GLN A 194 4.27 -2.47 -8.12
N LEU A 195 4.31 -3.69 -7.58
CA LEU A 195 5.45 -4.60 -7.68
C LEU A 195 5.20 -5.75 -8.65
N GLU A 196 4.03 -6.38 -8.61
CA GLU A 196 3.74 -7.53 -9.48
C GLU A 196 3.44 -7.14 -10.92
N LYS A 197 2.83 -5.96 -11.10
CA LYS A 197 2.32 -5.44 -12.38
C LYS A 197 2.67 -3.95 -12.51
N PRO A 198 3.97 -3.60 -12.50
CA PRO A 198 4.41 -2.20 -12.41
C PRO A 198 4.00 -1.38 -13.63
N ALA A 199 3.99 -1.97 -14.83
CA ALA A 199 3.61 -1.25 -16.05
C ALA A 199 2.13 -0.84 -16.00
N GLU A 200 1.25 -1.79 -15.67
CA GLU A 200 -0.19 -1.58 -15.55
C GLU A 200 -0.53 -0.62 -14.39
N SER A 201 0.12 -0.80 -13.25
CA SER A 201 -0.07 0.06 -12.08
C SER A 201 0.38 1.50 -12.36
N ASN A 202 1.54 1.68 -12.98
CA ASN A 202 2.04 3.00 -13.34
C ASN A 202 1.16 3.66 -14.40
N ALA A 203 0.65 2.91 -15.39
CA ALA A 203 -0.27 3.45 -16.38
C ALA A 203 -1.57 3.98 -15.74
N ALA A 204 -2.18 3.20 -14.84
CA ALA A 204 -3.39 3.60 -14.12
C ALA A 204 -3.15 4.85 -13.26
N LEU A 205 -2.07 4.87 -12.49
CA LEU A 205 -1.73 5.98 -11.61
C LEU A 205 -1.35 7.24 -12.38
N LEU A 206 -0.53 7.14 -13.41
CA LEU A 206 -0.10 8.29 -14.21
C LEU A 206 -1.27 8.87 -15.01
N GLY A 207 -2.17 8.05 -15.54
CA GLY A 207 -3.40 8.54 -16.19
C GLY A 207 -4.24 9.35 -15.20
N PHE A 208 -4.55 8.75 -14.05
CA PHE A 208 -5.34 9.42 -13.01
C PHE A 208 -4.71 10.71 -12.48
N LEU A 209 -3.40 10.69 -12.20
CA LEU A 209 -2.67 11.83 -11.65
C LEU A 209 -2.42 12.93 -12.70
N GLY A 210 -2.25 12.54 -13.98
CA GLY A 210 -2.05 13.43 -15.12
C GLY A 210 -3.32 14.07 -15.66
N GLY A 211 -4.50 13.63 -15.21
CA GLY A 211 -5.80 14.21 -15.62
C GLY A 211 -6.33 13.67 -16.95
N SER A 212 -5.74 12.60 -17.49
CA SER A 212 -6.25 11.87 -18.65
C SER A 212 -6.76 10.50 -18.21
N ALA A 213 -8.06 10.25 -18.40
CA ALA A 213 -8.64 8.92 -18.21
C ALA A 213 -7.78 7.83 -18.89
N PRO A 214 -7.69 6.61 -18.34
CA PRO A 214 -6.79 5.59 -18.87
C PRO A 214 -7.18 5.28 -20.33
N PRO A 215 -6.25 5.42 -21.30
CA PRO A 215 -6.54 5.03 -22.66
C PRO A 215 -6.55 3.50 -22.72
N GLY A 216 -7.70 2.93 -23.09
CA GLY A 216 -7.72 1.60 -23.68
C GLY A 216 -6.82 1.61 -24.91
N ALA A 217 -5.68 0.93 -24.81
CA ALA A 217 -4.73 0.59 -25.88
C ALA A 217 -4.07 1.75 -26.66
N ALA A 218 -2.75 1.60 -26.87
CA ALA A 218 -1.81 2.39 -27.69
C ALA A 218 -1.30 3.73 -27.11
N LEU A 219 -0.09 3.68 -26.57
CA LEU A 219 0.71 4.82 -26.12
C LEU A 219 1.30 5.61 -27.30
N ARG A 220 1.11 6.93 -27.31
CA ARG A 220 2.13 7.88 -27.79
C ARG A 220 2.37 8.91 -26.69
N GLN A 221 3.64 9.07 -26.30
CA GLN A 221 4.07 9.99 -25.24
C GLN A 221 4.16 11.44 -25.77
N ALA A 222 3.81 12.40 -24.92
CA ALA A 222 4.24 13.79 -25.02
C ALA A 222 4.71 14.29 -23.63
N PRO A 223 5.74 15.16 -23.53
CA PRO A 223 6.33 15.57 -22.26
C PRO A 223 5.81 16.94 -21.75
N GLY A 224 5.64 17.09 -20.44
CA GLY A 224 5.53 18.38 -19.76
C GLY A 224 4.70 18.34 -18.46
N ASP A 225 5.28 18.85 -17.37
CA ASP A 225 4.76 18.98 -15.99
C ASP A 225 4.63 17.72 -15.12
N ARG A 226 5.49 17.62 -14.09
CA ARG A 226 5.42 16.57 -13.07
C ARG A 226 4.58 17.06 -11.90
N PRO A 227 3.43 16.43 -11.58
CA PRO A 227 2.69 16.76 -10.37
C PRO A 227 3.49 16.38 -9.12
N ASN A 228 3.29 17.13 -8.03
CA ASN A 228 3.80 16.79 -6.71
C ASN A 228 3.06 15.53 -6.20
N VAL A 229 3.65 14.35 -6.40
CA VAL A 229 3.11 13.06 -5.98
C VAL A 229 3.86 12.57 -4.74
N LEU A 230 3.14 12.42 -3.63
CA LEU A 230 3.67 11.80 -2.42
C LEU A 230 3.15 10.37 -2.29
N TRP A 231 4.07 9.43 -2.24
CA TRP A 231 3.80 8.02 -2.01
C TRP A 231 3.91 7.68 -0.52
N ILE A 232 2.98 6.87 -0.02
CA ILE A 232 3.01 6.29 1.33
C ILE A 232 2.97 4.76 1.16
N LEU A 233 4.13 4.12 1.28
CA LEU A 233 4.26 2.66 1.24
C LEU A 233 4.49 2.10 2.64
N GLY A 234 3.92 0.92 2.91
CA GLY A 234 4.37 0.04 3.99
C GLY A 234 5.56 -0.80 3.54
N GLU A 235 6.70 -0.61 4.23
CA GLU A 235 7.85 -1.51 4.54
C GLU A 235 8.38 -2.61 3.60
N LEU A 236 7.94 -2.78 2.36
CA LEU A 236 8.39 -3.94 1.56
C LEU A 236 9.34 -3.62 0.39
N ARG A 237 9.59 -2.34 0.12
CA ARG A 237 10.27 -1.87 -1.09
C ARG A 237 11.69 -2.44 -1.28
N ALA A 238 12.54 -2.40 -0.25
CA ALA A 238 13.96 -2.71 -0.40
C ALA A 238 14.31 -4.22 -0.45
N VAL A 239 13.42 -5.11 0.02
CA VAL A 239 13.57 -6.59 -0.18
C VAL A 239 13.27 -6.92 -1.62
N MET A 240 12.24 -6.26 -2.14
CA MET A 240 11.59 -6.61 -3.38
C MET A 240 12.31 -6.02 -4.59
N GLU A 241 12.89 -4.82 -4.47
CA GLU A 241 13.74 -4.24 -5.52
C GLU A 241 14.96 -5.12 -5.86
N ARG A 242 15.55 -5.82 -4.88
CA ARG A 242 16.71 -6.68 -5.10
C ARG A 242 16.31 -8.01 -5.76
N ARG A 243 15.15 -8.56 -5.41
CA ARG A 243 14.65 -9.83 -5.95
C ARG A 243 13.93 -9.69 -7.29
N MET A 244 13.28 -8.55 -7.56
CA MET A 244 12.79 -8.23 -8.91
C MET A 244 13.95 -8.12 -9.91
N LYS A 245 15.09 -7.57 -9.46
CA LYS A 245 16.33 -7.59 -10.25
C LYS A 245 16.78 -9.03 -10.51
N GLU A 246 16.83 -9.88 -9.48
CA GLU A 246 17.20 -11.30 -9.61
C GLU A 246 16.21 -12.14 -10.44
N CYS A 247 14.92 -11.79 -10.48
CA CYS A 247 13.91 -12.45 -11.32
C CYS A 247 14.00 -12.00 -12.78
N ASN A 248 14.18 -10.70 -13.03
CA ASN A 248 14.41 -10.18 -14.38
C ASN A 248 15.71 -10.73 -14.98
N ASP A 249 16.76 -10.86 -14.18
CA ASP A 249 18.04 -11.45 -14.59
C ASP A 249 17.94 -12.97 -14.87
N ARG A 250 16.85 -13.63 -14.46
CA ARG A 250 16.58 -15.07 -14.73
C ARG A 250 15.70 -15.32 -15.95
N GLU A 251 15.05 -14.30 -16.50
CA GLU A 251 14.31 -14.41 -17.78
C GLU A 251 15.25 -14.25 -19.01
N GLU A 252 16.49 -13.79 -18.82
CA GLU A 252 17.54 -13.88 -19.85
C GLU A 252 18.21 -15.26 -19.83
N ILE A 253 17.62 -16.23 -20.54
CA ILE A 253 18.31 -17.49 -20.87
C ILE A 253 19.34 -17.20 -21.98
N PRO A 254 20.62 -17.58 -21.82
CA PRO A 254 21.62 -17.43 -22.87
C PRO A 254 21.45 -18.55 -23.90
N GLY A 255 21.05 -18.19 -25.11
CA GLY A 255 21.10 -19.13 -26.22
C GLY A 255 20.32 -18.71 -27.46
N GLU A 256 20.96 -17.94 -28.34
CA GLU A 256 20.82 -18.17 -29.78
C GLU A 256 22.16 -17.82 -30.47
N PRO A 257 22.77 -18.75 -31.23
CA PRO A 257 23.98 -18.47 -31.99
C PRO A 257 23.67 -17.66 -33.25
N ARG A 258 24.68 -16.89 -33.66
CA ARG A 258 24.74 -15.86 -34.71
C ARG A 258 24.04 -16.18 -36.02
#